data_AF-A0ABD0Q8M7-F1
#
_entry.id   AF-A0ABD0Q8M7-F1
#
_cell.length_a   1.000
_cell.length_b   1.000
_cell.length_c   1.000
_cell.angle_alpha   90.00
_cell.angle_beta   90.00
_cell.angle_gamma   90.00
#
_symmetry.space_group_name_H-M   'P 1'
#
loop_
_entity.id
_entity.type
_entity.pdbx_description
1 polymer ?
#
loop_
_entity_poly.entity_id
_entity_poly.type
_entity_poly.pdbx_seq_one_letter_code
_entity_poly.pdbx_strand_id
1 'polypeptide(L)' 'DRHALLDVTPKAVDTLNYTQWYPIVIFLNPDSKQGVKTMRNRLVPGSNRSSRKLYEQAVKLRKTCSHL' A
#
# COMPACT_ATOMS: atom_id res chain seq x y z
N ASP A 1 -18.74 -1.02 -16.43
CA ASP A 1 -17.76 -2.00 -15.94
C ASP A 1 -16.33 -1.53 -15.98
N ARG A 2 -15.89 -0.85 -14.92
CA ARG A 2 -14.47 -0.63 -14.63
C ARG A 2 -14.27 -0.78 -13.12
N HIS A 3 -13.09 -1.25 -12.72
CA HIS A 3 -12.72 -1.31 -11.30
C HIS A 3 -12.24 0.08 -10.83
N ALA A 4 -12.75 0.53 -9.68
CA ALA A 4 -12.27 1.75 -9.04
C ALA A 4 -10.95 1.47 -8.30
N LEU A 5 -9.95 2.34 -8.50
CA LEU A 5 -8.71 2.33 -7.73
C LEU A 5 -8.84 3.29 -6.54
N LEU A 6 -8.62 2.79 -5.33
CA LEU A 6 -8.87 3.53 -4.08
C LEU A 6 -7.56 3.83 -3.35
N ASP A 7 -7.22 5.11 -3.17
CA ASP A 7 -6.14 5.56 -2.27
C ASP A 7 -6.74 5.95 -0.92
N VAL A 8 -6.90 4.94 -0.06
CA VAL A 8 -7.62 5.08 1.22
C VAL A 8 -6.87 4.41 2.37
N THR A 9 -7.28 4.74 3.60
CA THR A 9 -6.71 4.13 4.82
C THR A 9 -7.30 2.74 5.08
N PRO A 10 -6.63 1.88 5.88
CA PRO A 10 -7.16 0.56 6.26
C PRO A 10 -8.57 0.62 6.86
N LYS A 11 -8.86 1.63 7.68
CA LYS A 11 -10.19 1.84 8.27
C LYS A 11 -11.30 2.07 7.23
N ALA A 12 -10.95 2.66 6.09
CA ALA A 12 -11.91 2.82 4.99
C ALA A 12 -12.20 1.47 4.32
N VAL A 13 -11.22 0.57 4.23
CA VAL A 13 -11.41 -0.81 3.75
C VAL A 13 -12.38 -1.56 4.67
N ASP A 14 -12.23 -1.44 5.99
CA ASP A 14 -13.19 -2.02 6.96
C ASP A 14 -14.61 -1.51 6.72
N THR A 15 -14.76 -0.21 6.43
CA THR A 15 -16.07 0.39 6.15
C THR A 15 -16.67 -0.18 4.87
N LEU A 16 -15.86 -0.41 3.83
CA LEU A 16 -16.28 -1.04 2.58
C LEU A 16 -16.66 -2.51 2.77
N ASN A 17 -15.93 -3.24 3.61
CA ASN A 17 -16.27 -4.62 3.98
C ASN A 17 -17.59 -4.67 4.77
N TYR A 18 -17.77 -3.77 5.74
CA TYR A 18 -19.02 -3.65 6.52
C TYR A 18 -20.23 -3.33 5.64
N THR A 19 -20.04 -2.47 4.64
CA THR A 19 -21.08 -2.09 3.68
C THR A 19 -21.19 -3.06 2.49
N GLN A 20 -20.57 -4.24 2.58
CA GLN A 20 -20.67 -5.35 1.62
C GLN A 20 -20.16 -5.04 0.21
N TRP A 21 -19.27 -4.06 0.06
CA TRP A 21 -18.60 -3.80 -1.22
C TRP A 21 -17.43 -4.75 -1.49
N TYR A 22 -16.86 -5.37 -0.45
CA TYR A 22 -15.79 -6.37 -0.51
C TYR A 22 -14.69 -6.06 -1.55
N PRO A 23 -13.94 -4.97 -1.35
CA PRO A 23 -12.92 -4.56 -2.30
C PRO A 23 -11.82 -5.63 -2.42
N ILE A 24 -11.20 -5.69 -3.60
CA ILE A 24 -9.97 -6.48 -3.77
C ILE A 24 -8.83 -5.71 -3.11
N VAL A 25 -8.24 -6.29 -2.06
CA VAL A 25 -7.13 -5.70 -1.30
C VAL A 25 -5.81 -6.35 -1.74
N ILE A 26 -4.90 -5.55 -2.29
CA ILE A 26 -3.59 -6.03 -2.77
C ILE A 26 -2.49 -5.35 -1.94
N PHE A 27 -1.76 -6.14 -1.16
CA PHE A 27 -0.57 -5.66 -0.45
C PHE A 27 0.70 -5.97 -1.24
N LEU A 28 1.37 -4.92 -1.73
CA LEU A 28 2.67 -5.05 -2.38
C LEU A 28 3.78 -5.11 -1.33
N ASN A 29 4.18 -6.33 -0.97
CA ASN A 29 5.19 -6.58 0.04
C ASN A 29 6.61 -6.22 -0.46
N PRO A 30 7.30 -5.23 0.15
CA PRO A 30 8.65 -4.88 -0.28
C PRO A 30 9.71 -5.79 0.35
N ASP A 31 10.76 -6.12 -0.42
CA ASP A 31 11.84 -6.99 0.06
C ASP A 31 12.76 -6.28 1.06
N SER A 32 13.16 -5.04 0.75
CA SER A 32 14.09 -4.25 1.58
C SER A 32 13.98 -2.75 1.33
N LYS A 33 14.50 -1.93 2.26
CA LYS A 33 14.60 -0.47 2.10
C LYS A 33 15.32 -0.07 0.80
N GLN A 34 16.39 -0.78 0.46
CA GLN A 34 17.17 -0.52 -0.75
C GLN A 34 16.40 -0.94 -2.00
N GLY A 35 15.68 -2.08 -1.96
CA GLY A 35 14.81 -2.51 -3.06
C GLY A 35 13.75 -1.46 -3.40
N VAL A 36 13.09 -0.89 -2.39
CA VAL A 36 12.12 0.22 -2.58
C VAL A 36 12.78 1.43 -3.24
N LYS A 37 14.01 1.80 -2.84
CA LYS A 37 14.75 2.91 -3.46
C LYS A 37 15.07 2.62 -4.93
N THR A 38 15.58 1.44 -5.23
CA THR A 38 15.93 1.02 -6.60
C THR A 38 14.69 1.04 -7.51
N MET A 39 13.58 0.44 -7.07
CA MET A 39 12.34 0.44 -7.88
C MET A 39 11.79 1.84 -8.10
N ARG A 40 11.78 2.70 -7.07
CA ARG A 40 11.30 4.09 -7.18
C ARG A 40 12.14 4.90 -8.17
N ASN A 41 13.46 4.78 -8.10
CA ASN A 41 14.34 5.47 -9.04
C ASN A 41 14.11 5.00 -10.49
N ARG A 42 13.77 3.72 -10.70
CA ARG A 42 13.45 3.18 -12.02
C ARG A 42 12.07 3.60 -12.54
N LEU A 43 11.04 3.57 -11.70
CA LEU A 43 9.64 3.75 -12.11
C LEU A 43 9.15 5.21 -12.00
N VAL A 44 9.63 5.97 -11.02
CA VAL A 44 9.19 7.33 -10.70
C VAL A 44 10.36 8.18 -10.16
N PRO A 45 11.38 8.48 -10.99
CA PRO A 45 12.61 9.14 -10.56
C PRO A 45 12.42 10.55 -9.97
N GLY A 46 11.36 11.27 -10.34
CA GLY A 46 11.09 12.63 -9.86
C GLY A 46 10.33 12.71 -8.51
N SER A 47 10.06 11.59 -7.85
CA SER A 47 9.21 11.59 -6.65
C SER A 47 10.00 11.87 -5.37
N ASN A 48 9.62 12.93 -4.64
CA ASN A 48 10.25 13.34 -3.38
C ASN A 48 9.88 12.48 -2.15
N ARG A 49 9.10 11.39 -2.31
CA ARG A 49 8.73 10.53 -1.17
C ARG A 49 9.93 9.69 -0.71
N SER A 50 10.15 9.67 0.60
CA SER A 50 11.25 8.93 1.22
C SER A 50 11.05 7.41 1.14
N SER A 51 11.97 6.69 0.49
CA SER A 51 11.97 5.23 0.42
C SER A 51 12.02 4.57 1.80
N ARG A 52 12.71 5.20 2.77
CA ARG A 52 12.78 4.72 4.14
C ARG A 52 11.40 4.76 4.81
N LYS A 53 10.71 5.91 4.74
CA LYS A 53 9.37 6.07 5.33
C LYS A 53 8.36 5.12 4.69
N LEU A 54 8.42 4.94 3.37
CA LEU A 54 7.53 4.03 2.65
C LEU A 54 7.73 2.56 3.08
N TYR A 55 8.98 2.11 3.20
CA TYR A 55 9.27 0.76 3.68
C TYR A 55 8.79 0.56 5.13
N GLU A 56 9.09 1.49 6.03
CA GLU A 56 8.67 1.42 7.43
C GLU A 56 7.13 1.42 7.56
N GLN A 57 6.44 2.21 6.75
CA GLN A 57 4.98 2.19 6.65
C GLN A 57 4.45 0.83 6.17
N ALA A 58 5.03 0.25 5.12
CA ALA A 58 4.62 -1.04 4.59
C ALA A 58 4.80 -2.17 5.62
N VAL A 59 5.93 -2.18 6.34
CA VAL A 59 6.19 -3.14 7.42
C VAL A 59 5.18 -2.98 8.55
N LYS A 60 4.88 -1.74 8.97
CA LYS A 60 3.86 -1.47 9.98
C LYS A 60 2.49 -1.97 9.53
N LEU A 61 2.10 -1.65 8.30
CA LEU A 61 0.81 -2.04 7.73
C LEU A 61 0.65 -3.57 7.72
N ARG A 62 1.67 -4.29 7.27
CA ARG A 62 1.68 -5.76 7.29
C ARG A 62 1.54 -6.34 8.71
N LYS A 63 2.07 -5.65 9.72
CA LYS A 63 1.97 -6.11 11.12
C LYS A 63 0.60 -5.84 11.74
N THR A 64 -0.04 -4.71 11.40
CA THR A 64 -1.28 -4.27 12.08
C THR A 64 -2.56 -4.61 11.31
N CYS A 65 -2.47 -4.80 10.00
CA CYS A 65 -3.62 -4.87 9.10
C CYS A 65 -3.57 -6.07 8.15
N SER A 66 -2.90 -7.17 8.53
CA SER A 66 -2.81 -8.39 7.71
C SER A 66 -4.11 -9.19 7.58
N HIS A 67 -5.14 -8.83 8.36
CA HIS A 67 -6.46 -9.47 8.32
C HIS A 67 -7.37 -8.86 7.25
N LEU A 68 -6.94 -7.75 6.63
CA LEU A 68 -7.66 -7.05 5.56
C LEU A 68 -7.28 -7.60 4.19
#